data_AF-A0A950RKY6-F1
#
_entry.id   AF-A0A950RKY6-F1
#
_cell.length_a   1.000
_cell.length_b   1.000
_cell.length_c   1.000
_cell.angle_alpha   90.00
_cell.angle_beta   90.00
_cell.angle_gamma   90.00
#
_symmetry.space_group_name_H-M   'P 1'
#
loop_
_entity.id
_entity.type
_entity.pdbx_description
1 polymer ?
#
loop_
_entity_poly.entity_id
_entity_poly.type
_entity_poly.pdbx_seq_one_letter_code
_entity_poly.pdbx_strand_id
1 'polypeptide(L)'
;MPILTTCPGCGTQLKAPDHLAGKKVKCPRCSSLATVPLPEEPAPTEEEDLAAALPEEPEPAPSARRARAERDRAAPPPARRTVNVLGLVALIIGVGALLFSLIPCLGFLSLPFSALGLLLSLIALVIALTGRRWGLAAPLVGTVVCLVALAMPFAMTYLIGTQPARNLARADQLYGSGRQAEALPLYKDNFLFATDKAKVLRRIVEEEAKEGHEEEAKSWIKKGIDQGMVVTYDDPHSKMLAAEV
;
A
#
# COMPACT_ATOMS: atom_id res chain seq x y z
N MET A 1 -55.59 14.21 -9.04
CA MET A 1 -56.03 14.60 -10.39
C MET A 1 -54.97 15.55 -10.95
N PRO A 2 -54.13 15.12 -11.91
CA PRO A 2 -52.90 15.83 -12.23
C PRO A 2 -53.16 17.28 -12.67
N ILE A 3 -52.47 18.23 -12.04
CA ILE A 3 -52.55 19.67 -12.34
C ILE A 3 -51.72 19.93 -13.60
N LEU A 4 -52.33 20.57 -14.59
CA LEU A 4 -51.66 21.00 -15.80
C LEU A 4 -51.03 22.38 -15.58
N THR A 5 -49.72 22.49 -15.77
CA THR A 5 -48.99 23.77 -15.68
C THR A 5 -48.12 23.98 -16.91
N THR A 6 -48.06 25.21 -17.41
CA THR A 6 -47.28 25.56 -18.59
C THR A 6 -45.86 25.96 -18.19
N CYS A 7 -44.86 25.37 -18.85
CA CYS A 7 -43.47 25.69 -18.59
C CYS A 7 -43.11 27.09 -19.14
N PRO A 8 -42.59 28.03 -18.30
CA PRO A 8 -42.25 29.38 -18.76
C PRO A 8 -41.03 29.44 -19.69
N GLY A 9 -40.18 28.40 -19.69
CA GLY A 9 -38.97 28.38 -20.52
C GLY A 9 -39.17 27.85 -21.94
N CYS A 10 -40.12 26.93 -22.15
CA CYS A 10 -40.32 26.30 -23.48
C CYS A 10 -41.80 26.18 -23.91
N GLY A 11 -42.74 26.71 -23.12
CA GLY A 11 -44.18 26.71 -23.42
C GLY A 11 -44.86 25.34 -23.41
N THR A 12 -44.14 24.24 -23.10
CA THR A 12 -44.71 22.89 -23.09
C THR A 12 -45.58 22.68 -21.85
N GLN A 13 -46.75 22.04 -22.02
CA GLN A 13 -47.63 21.66 -20.90
C GLN A 13 -47.01 20.50 -20.09
N LEU A 14 -46.97 20.66 -18.78
CA LEU A 14 -46.45 19.69 -17.82
C LEU A 14 -47.61 19.15 -16.98
N LYS A 15 -47.62 17.83 -16.76
CA LYS A 15 -48.51 17.17 -15.81
C LYS A 15 -47.78 17.05 -14.48
N ALA A 16 -48.21 17.79 -13.47
CA ALA A 16 -47.66 17.72 -12.13
C ALA A 16 -48.65 16.99 -11.19
N PRO A 17 -48.18 16.04 -10.37
CA PRO A 17 -49.03 15.39 -9.37
C PRO A 17 -49.40 16.36 -8.23
N ASP A 18 -50.60 16.21 -7.68
CA ASP A 18 -51.25 17.19 -6.80
C ASP A 18 -50.46 17.48 -5.51
N HIS A 19 -49.71 16.51 -5.01
CA HIS A 19 -48.86 16.67 -3.82
C HIS A 19 -47.67 17.63 -4.03
N LEU A 20 -47.46 18.09 -5.27
CA LEU A 20 -46.48 19.10 -5.65
C LEU A 20 -47.11 20.46 -5.95
N ALA A 21 -48.40 20.66 -5.65
CA ALA A 21 -49.03 21.98 -5.72
C ALA A 21 -48.29 22.98 -4.82
N GLY A 22 -48.05 24.19 -5.35
CA GLY A 22 -47.24 25.23 -4.69
C GLY A 22 -45.71 24.99 -4.69
N LYS A 23 -45.23 23.83 -5.19
CA LYS A 23 -43.79 23.54 -5.30
C LYS A 23 -43.26 23.79 -6.72
N LYS A 24 -41.96 24.02 -6.82
CA LYS A 24 -41.25 24.19 -8.11
C LYS A 24 -40.89 22.82 -8.67
N VAL A 25 -41.37 22.50 -9.86
CA VAL A 25 -41.07 21.26 -10.58
C VAL A 25 -40.18 21.54 -11.79
N LYS A 26 -39.26 20.62 -12.08
CA LYS A 26 -38.32 20.76 -13.19
C LYS A 26 -38.95 20.28 -14.50
N CYS A 27 -38.87 21.10 -15.55
CA CYS A 27 -39.30 20.71 -16.88
C CYS A 27 -38.36 19.64 -17.47
N PRO A 28 -38.85 18.48 -17.92
CA PRO A 28 -38.00 17.44 -18.52
C PRO A 28 -37.45 17.84 -19.90
N ARG A 29 -38.05 18.84 -20.58
CA ARG A 29 -37.67 19.24 -21.95
C ARG A 29 -36.62 20.35 -22.00
N CYS A 30 -36.69 21.33 -21.11
CA CYS A 30 -35.77 22.48 -21.10
C CYS A 30 -35.07 22.72 -19.75
N SER A 31 -35.31 21.86 -18.76
CA SER A 31 -34.73 21.98 -17.40
C SER A 31 -35.13 23.20 -16.58
N SER A 32 -35.99 24.09 -17.09
CA SER A 32 -36.45 25.25 -16.33
C SER A 32 -37.43 24.86 -15.21
N LEU A 33 -37.43 25.64 -14.11
CA LEU A 33 -38.29 25.40 -12.96
C LEU A 33 -39.64 26.10 -13.17
N ALA A 34 -40.73 25.33 -13.21
CA ALA A 34 -42.09 25.83 -13.29
C ALA A 34 -42.79 25.67 -11.93
N THR A 35 -43.55 26.66 -11.50
CA THR A 35 -44.33 26.59 -10.25
C THR A 35 -45.69 25.99 -10.55
N VAL A 36 -46.11 24.98 -9.78
CA VAL A 36 -47.45 24.38 -9.90
C VAL A 36 -48.46 25.26 -9.17
N PRO A 37 -49.53 25.76 -9.84
CA PRO A 37 -50.55 26.58 -9.19
C PRO A 37 -51.21 25.82 -8.03
N LEU A 38 -51.42 26.51 -6.92
CA LEU A 38 -52.18 26.00 -5.78
C LEU A 38 -53.68 26.22 -6.04
N PRO A 39 -54.55 25.21 -5.93
CA PRO A 39 -55.99 25.44 -5.94
C PRO A 39 -56.38 26.27 -4.71
N GLU A 40 -56.95 27.46 -4.92
CA GLU A 40 -57.61 28.22 -3.86
C GLU A 40 -58.99 27.61 -3.57
N GLU A 41 -59.17 27.05 -2.37
CA GLU A 41 -60.51 26.78 -1.82
C GLU A 41 -61.10 28.09 -1.25
N PRO A 42 -62.39 28.38 -1.52
CA PRO A 42 -63.00 29.65 -1.18
C PRO A 42 -63.31 29.76 0.32
N ALA A 43 -63.09 30.96 0.86
CA ALA A 43 -63.41 31.36 2.23
C ALA A 43 -64.92 31.31 2.55
N PRO A 44 -65.27 31.13 3.83
CA PRO A 44 -66.45 31.76 4.40
C PRO A 44 -66.13 32.61 5.64
N THR A 45 -66.51 33.89 5.52
CA THR A 45 -67.25 34.77 6.47
C THR A 45 -67.01 34.74 7.99
N GLU A 46 -66.93 35.97 8.49
CA GLU A 46 -66.85 36.49 9.86
C GLU A 46 -68.00 36.03 10.79
N GLU A 47 -67.73 35.87 12.10
CA GLU A 47 -68.38 36.59 13.22
C GLU A 47 -67.91 36.06 14.61
N GLU A 48 -68.11 36.88 15.63
CA GLU A 48 -67.40 37.01 16.91
C GLU A 48 -67.69 35.97 18.03
N ASP A 49 -66.75 35.95 18.99
CA ASP A 49 -66.92 35.93 20.46
C ASP A 49 -66.76 34.64 21.32
N LEU A 50 -65.88 34.83 22.32
CA LEU A 50 -65.82 34.28 23.69
C LEU A 50 -65.37 32.82 23.98
N ALA A 51 -64.11 32.77 24.44
CA ALA A 51 -63.67 32.18 25.72
C ALA A 51 -63.74 30.65 25.96
N ALA A 52 -62.59 29.98 25.80
CA ALA A 52 -62.18 28.88 26.67
C ALA A 52 -60.65 28.78 26.72
N ALA A 53 -60.08 29.05 27.90
CA ALA A 53 -58.65 28.98 28.18
C ALA A 53 -58.15 27.52 28.14
N LEU A 54 -57.16 27.25 27.29
CA LEU A 54 -56.28 26.08 27.36
C LEU A 54 -54.86 26.57 27.69
N PRO A 55 -54.08 25.85 28.52
CA PRO A 55 -52.72 26.28 28.88
C PRO A 55 -51.82 26.34 27.64
N GLU A 56 -51.30 27.52 27.33
CA GLU A 56 -50.23 27.68 26.35
C GLU A 56 -48.97 26.95 26.84
N GLU A 57 -48.65 25.86 26.16
CA GLU A 57 -47.34 25.24 26.20
C GLU A 57 -46.31 26.26 25.70
N PRO A 58 -45.19 26.49 26.41
CA PRO A 58 -44.30 27.61 26.12
C PRO A 58 -43.68 27.45 24.73
N GLU A 59 -44.13 28.27 23.78
CA GLU A 59 -43.50 28.36 22.46
C GLU A 59 -42.04 28.81 22.63
N PRO A 60 -41.07 28.07 22.05
CA PRO A 60 -39.66 28.44 22.14
C PRO A 60 -39.45 29.80 21.47
N ALA A 61 -38.93 30.75 22.24
CA ALA A 61 -38.75 32.13 21.85
C ALA A 61 -38.15 32.30 20.43
N PRO A 62 -38.59 33.31 19.64
CA PRO A 62 -38.14 33.53 18.26
C PRO A 62 -36.61 33.70 18.13
N SER A 63 -35.91 34.04 19.22
CA SER A 63 -34.45 34.07 19.32
C SER A 63 -33.80 32.69 19.22
N ALA A 64 -34.40 31.65 19.80
CA ALA A 64 -33.89 30.28 19.74
C ALA A 64 -33.99 29.69 18.33
N ARG A 65 -35.07 30.03 17.60
CA ARG A 65 -35.27 29.60 16.21
C ARG A 65 -34.30 30.29 15.24
N ARG A 66 -34.01 31.59 15.46
CA ARG A 66 -33.01 32.34 14.68
C ARG A 66 -31.58 31.86 14.98
N ALA A 67 -31.24 31.65 16.25
CA ALA A 67 -29.94 31.11 16.66
C ALA A 67 -29.68 29.71 16.07
N ARG A 68 -30.72 28.85 15.97
CA ARG A 68 -30.61 27.54 15.35
C ARG A 68 -30.43 27.64 13.83
N ALA A 69 -31.20 28.49 13.16
CA ALA A 69 -31.09 28.73 11.72
C ALA A 69 -29.77 29.42 11.31
N GLU A 70 -29.13 30.14 12.22
CA GLU A 70 -27.82 30.76 12.02
C GLU A 70 -26.68 29.76 12.29
N ARG A 71 -26.84 28.89 13.29
CA ARG A 71 -25.95 27.75 13.54
C ARG A 71 -25.94 26.73 12.39
N ASP A 72 -27.09 26.48 11.78
CA ASP A 72 -27.21 25.58 10.62
C ASP A 72 -26.65 26.21 9.33
N ARG A 73 -26.61 27.55 9.22
CA ARG A 73 -25.92 28.28 8.13
C ARG A 73 -24.42 28.46 8.37
N ALA A 74 -23.98 28.41 9.63
CA ALA A 74 -22.58 28.49 10.02
C ALA A 74 -21.86 27.13 10.00
N ALA A 75 -22.56 26.03 9.75
CA ALA A 75 -21.94 24.74 9.50
C ALA A 75 -21.21 24.80 8.14
N PRO A 76 -19.86 24.70 8.10
CA PRO A 76 -19.14 24.67 6.84
C PRO A 76 -19.64 23.45 6.02
N PRO A 77 -19.77 23.59 4.68
CA PRO A 77 -20.19 22.47 3.84
C PRO A 77 -19.30 21.25 4.12
N PRO A 78 -19.84 20.01 4.14
CA PRO A 78 -19.03 18.83 4.38
C PRO A 78 -17.91 18.83 3.36
N ALA A 79 -16.67 19.01 3.85
CA ALA A 79 -15.49 19.09 3.01
C ALA A 79 -15.46 17.84 2.15
N ARG A 80 -15.82 17.99 0.87
CA ARG A 80 -15.81 16.90 -0.10
C ARG A 80 -14.38 16.39 -0.10
N ARG A 81 -14.14 15.19 0.42
CA ARG A 81 -12.83 14.53 0.32
C ARG A 81 -12.62 14.20 -1.15
N THR A 82 -12.18 15.19 -1.91
CA THR A 82 -11.64 14.99 -3.24
C THR A 82 -10.35 14.24 -3.04
N VAL A 83 -10.39 12.94 -3.28
CA VAL A 83 -9.18 12.13 -3.38
C VAL A 83 -8.29 12.78 -4.43
N ASN A 84 -7.13 13.24 -3.99
CA ASN A 84 -6.17 13.87 -4.87
C ASN A 84 -5.66 12.78 -5.82
N VAL A 85 -6.15 12.78 -7.06
CA VAL A 85 -5.79 11.81 -8.10
C VAL A 85 -4.28 11.69 -8.23
N LEU A 86 -3.57 12.81 -8.09
CA LEU A 86 -2.11 12.85 -8.09
C LEU A 86 -1.48 12.04 -6.95
N GLY A 87 -2.07 12.09 -5.75
CA GLY A 87 -1.62 11.30 -4.60
C GLY A 87 -1.90 9.82 -4.76
N LEU A 88 -3.03 9.45 -5.38
CA LEU A 88 -3.35 8.07 -5.69
C LEU A 88 -2.41 7.50 -6.76
N VAL A 89 -2.13 8.26 -7.82
CA VAL A 89 -1.16 7.86 -8.86
C VAL A 89 0.24 7.70 -8.26
N ALA A 90 0.67 8.62 -7.39
CA ALA A 90 1.95 8.48 -6.67
C ALA A 90 1.98 7.24 -5.77
N LEU A 91 0.88 6.93 -5.08
CA LEU A 91 0.76 5.73 -4.24
C LEU A 91 0.83 4.44 -5.07
N ILE A 92 0.13 4.38 -6.21
CA ILE A 92 0.13 3.20 -7.09
C ILE A 92 1.52 2.96 -7.68
N ILE A 93 2.21 4.02 -8.12
CA ILE A 93 3.58 3.92 -8.63
C ILE A 93 4.53 3.48 -7.52
N GLY A 94 4.40 4.02 -6.30
CA GLY A 94 5.21 3.62 -5.15
C GLY A 94 5.01 2.16 -4.73
N VAL A 95 3.76 1.70 -4.67
CA VAL A 95 3.43 0.28 -4.39
C VAL A 95 3.93 -0.63 -5.51
N GLY A 96 3.79 -0.22 -6.78
CA GLY A 96 4.33 -0.95 -7.92
C GLY A 96 5.86 -1.10 -7.85
N ALA A 97 6.57 -0.03 -7.51
CA ALA A 97 8.02 -0.05 -7.31
C ALA A 97 8.43 -0.96 -6.14
N LEU A 98 7.68 -0.94 -5.03
CA LEU A 98 7.92 -1.81 -3.87
C LEU A 98 7.75 -3.29 -4.23
N LEU A 99 6.69 -3.63 -4.96
CA LEU A 99 6.45 -5.00 -5.42
C LEU A 99 7.51 -5.46 -6.43
N PHE A 100 7.98 -4.58 -7.31
CA PHE A 100 9.05 -4.90 -8.26
C PHE A 100 10.41 -5.06 -7.57
N SER A 101 10.64 -4.34 -6.46
CA SER A 101 11.83 -4.46 -5.62
C SER A 101 11.91 -5.79 -4.85
N LEU A 102 10.81 -6.54 -4.71
CA LEU A 102 10.82 -7.85 -4.06
C LEU A 102 11.46 -8.96 -4.91
N ILE A 103 11.84 -8.67 -6.17
CA ILE A 103 12.50 -9.64 -7.04
C ILE A 103 14.03 -9.47 -6.94
N PRO A 104 14.76 -10.37 -6.26
CA PRO A 104 16.17 -10.19 -5.92
C PRO A 104 17.11 -10.13 -7.14
N CYS A 105 16.65 -10.53 -8.32
CA CYS A 105 17.47 -10.55 -9.54
C CYS A 105 17.49 -9.21 -10.32
N LEU A 106 16.70 -8.20 -9.92
CA LEU A 106 16.55 -6.91 -10.61
C LEU A 106 17.23 -5.72 -9.89
N GLY A 107 18.08 -5.99 -8.90
CA GLY A 107 18.69 -4.99 -8.01
C GLY A 107 19.37 -3.82 -8.75
N PHE A 108 20.03 -4.07 -9.89
CA PHE A 108 20.65 -3.01 -10.69
C PHE A 108 19.65 -2.16 -11.48
N LEU A 109 18.50 -2.72 -11.89
CA LEU A 109 17.47 -1.99 -12.61
C LEU A 109 16.62 -1.12 -11.67
N SER A 110 16.54 -1.47 -10.38
CA SER A 110 15.76 -0.73 -9.37
C SER A 110 16.36 0.62 -8.99
N LEU A 111 17.66 0.81 -9.21
CA LEU A 111 18.42 2.01 -8.87
C LEU A 111 17.88 3.30 -9.54
N PRO A 112 17.68 3.35 -10.88
CA PRO A 112 17.09 4.52 -11.53
C PRO A 112 15.64 4.78 -11.11
N PHE A 113 14.83 3.73 -10.93
CA PHE A 113 13.43 3.88 -10.51
C PHE A 113 13.30 4.41 -9.07
N SER A 114 14.17 3.95 -8.16
CA SER A 114 14.20 4.43 -6.78
C SER A 114 14.67 5.89 -6.68
N ALA A 115 15.67 6.27 -7.49
CA ALA A 115 16.11 7.66 -7.57
C ALA A 115 14.99 8.58 -8.09
N LEU A 116 14.25 8.14 -9.10
CA LEU A 116 13.11 8.89 -9.64
C LEU A 116 11.96 9.00 -8.64
N GLY A 117 11.64 7.91 -7.94
CA GLY A 117 10.64 7.90 -6.87
C GLY A 117 11.01 8.84 -5.71
N LEU A 118 12.28 8.87 -5.31
CA LEU A 118 12.78 9.78 -4.28
C LEU A 118 12.71 11.24 -4.74
N LEU A 119 13.07 11.52 -6.00
CA LEU A 119 12.93 12.84 -6.62
C LEU A 119 11.47 13.34 -6.57
N LEU A 120 10.52 12.51 -7.00
CA LEU A 120 9.10 12.85 -6.98
C LEU A 120 8.58 13.07 -5.55
N SER A 121 9.02 12.25 -4.59
CA SER A 121 8.67 12.39 -3.18
C SER A 121 9.24 13.68 -2.57
N LEU A 122 10.48 14.05 -2.92
CA LEU A 122 11.11 15.29 -2.46
C LEU A 122 10.41 16.53 -3.04
N ILE A 123 10.02 16.49 -4.31
CA ILE A 123 9.23 17.55 -4.96
C ILE A 123 7.86 17.70 -4.27
N ALA A 124 7.17 16.59 -3.98
CA ALA A 124 5.90 16.62 -3.25
C ALA A 124 6.05 17.18 -1.83
N LEU A 125 7.14 16.85 -1.14
CA LEU A 125 7.48 17.40 0.17
C LEU A 125 7.72 18.91 0.10
N VAL A 126 8.49 19.39 -0.89
CA VAL A 126 8.76 20.82 -1.11
C VAL A 126 7.47 21.59 -1.41
N ILE A 127 6.58 21.04 -2.26
CA ILE A 127 5.27 21.63 -2.55
C ILE A 127 4.38 21.65 -1.29
N ALA A 128 4.44 20.62 -0.45
CA ALA A 128 3.71 20.58 0.82
C ALA A 128 4.25 21.60 1.84
N LEU A 129 5.57 21.81 1.88
CA LEU A 129 6.21 22.80 2.77
C LEU A 129 5.96 24.24 2.31
N THR A 130 5.82 24.49 1.00
CA THR A 130 5.50 25.81 0.44
C THR A 130 3.99 26.11 0.40
N GLY A 131 3.14 25.07 0.42
CA GLY A 131 1.68 25.20 0.46
C GLY A 131 1.13 25.37 1.88
N ARG A 132 0.85 26.61 2.29
CA ARG A 132 0.39 27.00 3.65
C ARG A 132 -0.99 26.48 4.10
N ARG A 133 -1.52 25.37 3.60
CA ARG A 133 -2.96 25.05 3.79
C ARG A 133 -3.34 23.60 4.12
N TRP A 134 -2.46 22.61 3.98
CA TRP A 134 -2.86 21.19 4.12
C TRP A 134 -1.83 20.42 4.97
N GLY A 135 -2.32 19.60 5.91
CA GLY A 135 -1.53 19.02 7.01
C GLY A 135 -0.34 18.17 6.58
N LEU A 136 0.76 18.30 7.33
CA LEU A 136 2.07 17.65 7.10
C LEU A 136 2.07 16.11 7.12
N ALA A 137 0.98 15.45 7.51
CA ALA A 137 0.97 14.00 7.72
C ALA A 137 1.16 13.18 6.43
N ALA A 138 0.55 13.59 5.31
CA ALA A 138 0.62 12.86 4.05
C ALA A 138 2.05 12.77 3.44
N PRO A 139 2.84 13.87 3.37
CA PRO A 139 4.22 13.79 2.87
C PRO A 139 5.19 13.06 3.82
N LEU A 140 4.91 13.07 5.13
CA LEU A 140 5.74 12.36 6.11
C LEU A 140 5.66 10.84 5.92
N VAL A 141 4.45 10.30 5.68
CA VAL A 141 4.28 8.87 5.40
C VAL A 141 4.95 8.48 4.09
N GLY A 142 4.81 9.31 3.04
CA GLY A 142 5.45 9.07 1.74
C GLY A 142 6.98 9.03 1.82
N THR A 143 7.59 9.94 2.59
CA THR A 143 9.05 9.99 2.77
C THR A 143 9.56 8.80 3.57
N VAL A 144 8.88 8.39 4.65
CA VAL A 144 9.25 7.19 5.43
C VAL A 144 9.14 5.93 4.56
N VAL A 145 8.07 5.77 3.79
CA VAL A 145 7.89 4.63 2.88
C VAL A 145 8.99 4.60 1.82
N CYS A 146 9.35 5.74 1.22
CA CYS A 146 10.45 5.81 0.27
C CYS A 146 11.81 5.48 0.90
N LEU A 147 12.10 5.93 2.12
CA LEU A 147 13.36 5.63 2.81
C LEU A 147 13.48 4.14 3.14
N VAL A 148 12.39 3.52 3.63
CA VAL A 148 12.38 2.08 3.90
C VAL A 148 12.52 1.27 2.61
N ALA A 149 11.82 1.67 1.54
CA ALA A 149 11.94 1.03 0.23
C ALA A 149 13.36 1.16 -0.36
N LEU A 150 14.08 2.25 -0.06
CA LEU A 150 15.46 2.43 -0.49
C LEU A 150 16.44 1.63 0.38
N ALA A 151 16.22 1.54 1.69
CA ALA A 151 17.11 0.82 2.61
C ALA A 151 16.99 -0.72 2.49
N MET A 152 15.78 -1.23 2.22
CA MET A 152 15.51 -2.67 2.15
C MET A 152 16.37 -3.43 1.13
N PRO A 153 16.55 -2.99 -0.14
CA PRO A 153 17.42 -3.69 -1.09
C PRO A 153 18.89 -3.64 -0.67
N PHE A 154 19.40 -2.53 -0.11
CA PHE A 154 20.76 -2.49 0.42
C PHE A 154 20.94 -3.44 1.60
N ALA A 155 19.97 -3.48 2.51
CA ALA A 155 19.98 -4.44 3.62
C ALA A 155 19.93 -5.88 3.11
N MET A 156 19.11 -6.18 2.10
CA MET A 156 18.98 -7.52 1.53
C MET A 156 20.24 -7.93 0.75
N THR A 157 20.83 -7.05 -0.06
CA THR A 157 22.12 -7.29 -0.74
C THR A 157 23.26 -7.42 0.26
N TYR A 158 23.27 -6.62 1.32
CA TYR A 158 24.28 -6.72 2.38
C TYR A 158 24.12 -8.03 3.15
N LEU A 159 22.90 -8.41 3.55
CA LEU A 159 22.65 -9.66 4.26
C LEU A 159 22.95 -10.87 3.36
N ILE A 160 22.42 -10.95 2.14
CA ILE A 160 22.62 -12.10 1.25
C ILE A 160 24.07 -12.16 0.75
N GLY A 161 24.71 -11.02 0.46
CA GLY A 161 26.06 -10.97 -0.10
C GLY A 161 27.18 -11.16 0.94
N THR A 162 27.00 -10.67 2.18
CA THR A 162 28.07 -10.70 3.19
C THR A 162 27.95 -11.82 4.20
N GLN A 163 26.75 -12.32 4.48
CA GLN A 163 26.56 -13.46 5.41
C GLN A 163 27.32 -14.71 4.95
N PRO A 164 27.21 -15.19 3.70
CA PRO A 164 27.86 -16.44 3.32
C PRO A 164 29.38 -16.35 3.36
N ALA A 165 29.96 -15.21 2.96
CA ALA A 165 31.40 -14.97 3.07
C ALA A 165 31.89 -15.00 4.53
N ARG A 166 31.12 -14.40 5.46
CA ARG A 166 31.43 -14.44 6.90
C ARG A 166 31.30 -15.85 7.47
N ASN A 167 30.29 -16.61 7.04
CA ASN A 167 30.08 -17.98 7.48
C ASN A 167 31.22 -18.91 7.01
N LEU A 168 31.65 -18.77 5.76
CA LEU A 168 32.80 -19.53 5.23
C LEU A 168 34.10 -19.14 5.93
N ALA A 169 34.32 -17.86 6.23
CA ALA A 169 35.48 -17.43 7.00
C ALA A 169 35.47 -18.00 8.43
N ARG A 170 34.30 -18.07 9.07
CA ARG A 170 34.13 -18.73 10.37
C ARG A 170 34.36 -20.23 10.28
N ALA A 171 33.88 -20.88 9.22
CA ALA A 171 34.14 -22.29 8.95
C ALA A 171 35.65 -22.57 8.83
N ASP A 172 36.38 -21.72 8.10
CA ASP A 172 37.84 -21.78 7.96
C ASP A 172 38.56 -21.67 9.31
N GLN A 173 38.10 -20.78 10.19
CA GLN A 173 38.63 -20.66 11.54
C GLN A 173 38.36 -21.90 12.40
N LEU A 174 37.12 -22.43 12.36
CA LEU A 174 36.74 -23.62 13.11
C LEU A 174 37.53 -24.85 12.65
N TYR A 175 37.66 -25.03 11.34
CA TYR A 175 38.44 -26.11 10.75
C TYR A 175 39.92 -26.03 11.16
N GLY A 176 40.52 -24.83 11.11
CA GLY A 176 41.90 -24.61 11.56
C GLY A 176 42.11 -24.80 13.06
N SER A 177 41.06 -24.65 13.87
CA SER A 177 41.08 -24.89 15.32
C SER A 177 40.84 -26.36 15.73
N GLY A 178 40.70 -27.27 14.76
CA GLY A 178 40.39 -28.69 15.01
C GLY A 178 38.92 -28.96 15.32
N ARG A 179 38.03 -27.97 15.21
CA ARG A 179 36.57 -28.09 15.41
C ARG A 179 35.88 -28.39 14.09
N GLN A 180 36.32 -29.46 13.42
CA GLN A 180 35.94 -29.79 12.05
C GLN A 180 34.45 -30.15 11.93
N ALA A 181 33.91 -30.90 12.90
CA ALA A 181 32.47 -31.20 12.99
C ALA A 181 31.57 -29.96 13.05
N GLU A 182 32.02 -28.84 13.64
CA GLU A 182 31.28 -27.58 13.66
C GLU A 182 31.46 -26.76 12.39
N ALA A 183 32.56 -26.94 11.67
CA ALA A 183 32.83 -26.28 10.40
C ALA A 183 32.04 -26.89 9.24
N LEU A 184 31.80 -28.20 9.29
CA LEU A 184 31.11 -28.99 8.27
C LEU A 184 29.74 -28.44 7.85
N PRO A 185 28.79 -28.15 8.76
CA PRO A 185 27.49 -27.59 8.37
C PRO A 185 27.64 -26.21 7.72
N LEU A 186 28.57 -25.36 8.21
CA LEU A 186 28.81 -24.05 7.61
C LEU A 186 29.35 -24.15 6.18
N TYR A 187 30.22 -25.13 5.90
CA TYR A 187 30.68 -25.39 4.54
C TYR A 187 29.57 -25.89 3.63
N LYS A 188 28.76 -26.84 4.08
CA LYS A 188 27.63 -27.38 3.31
C LYS A 188 26.62 -26.29 2.95
N ASP A 189 26.19 -25.51 3.95
CA ASP A 189 25.17 -24.47 3.79
C ASP A 189 25.60 -23.33 2.85
N ASN A 190 26.91 -23.01 2.85
CA ASN A 190 27.44 -21.86 2.11
C ASN A 190 28.29 -22.28 0.89
N PHE A 191 28.28 -23.56 0.51
CA PHE A 191 29.11 -24.11 -0.57
C PHE A 191 28.99 -23.34 -1.88
N LEU A 192 27.76 -22.96 -2.25
CA LEU A 192 27.49 -22.26 -3.52
C LEU A 192 28.20 -20.91 -3.63
N PHE A 193 28.48 -20.29 -2.48
CA PHE A 193 29.09 -18.96 -2.37
C PHE A 193 30.60 -19.02 -2.10
N ALA A 194 31.19 -20.21 -2.01
CA ALA A 194 32.62 -20.36 -1.78
C ALA A 194 33.42 -19.85 -2.98
N THR A 195 34.43 -19.03 -2.70
CA THR A 195 35.39 -18.56 -3.71
C THR A 195 36.25 -19.70 -4.23
N ASP A 196 36.68 -20.60 -3.34
CA ASP A 196 37.41 -21.81 -3.67
C ASP A 196 36.56 -23.04 -3.33
N LYS A 197 35.68 -23.40 -4.26
CA LYS A 197 34.76 -24.53 -4.10
C LYS A 197 35.50 -25.86 -4.01
N ALA A 198 36.63 -26.02 -4.69
CA ALA A 198 37.42 -27.25 -4.66
C ALA A 198 38.00 -27.51 -3.25
N LYS A 199 38.58 -26.47 -2.63
CA LYS A 199 39.06 -26.53 -1.23
C LYS A 199 37.95 -26.87 -0.26
N VAL A 200 36.78 -26.23 -0.39
CA VAL A 200 35.63 -26.49 0.49
C VAL A 200 35.10 -27.90 0.28
N LEU A 201 34.96 -28.34 -0.97
CA LEU A 201 34.48 -29.67 -1.30
C LEU A 201 35.38 -30.76 -0.71
N ARG A 202 36.69 -30.61 -0.85
CA ARG A 202 37.67 -31.53 -0.25
C ARG A 202 37.43 -31.69 1.25
N ARG A 203 37.30 -30.56 1.97
CA ARG A 203 37.08 -30.57 3.42
C ARG A 203 35.78 -31.23 3.84
N ILE A 204 34.70 -31.03 3.07
CA ILE A 204 33.41 -31.69 3.32
C ILE A 204 33.58 -33.21 3.18
N VAL A 205 34.08 -33.67 2.04
CA VAL A 205 34.21 -35.10 1.72
C VAL A 205 35.13 -35.82 2.71
N GLU A 206 36.27 -35.21 3.05
CA GLU A 206 37.22 -35.80 4.00
C GLU A 206 36.64 -35.91 5.41
N GLU A 207 35.81 -34.96 5.83
CA GLU A 207 35.18 -35.03 7.15
C GLU A 207 34.03 -36.04 7.18
N GLU A 208 33.17 -36.05 6.16
CA GLU A 208 32.10 -37.05 6.03
C GLU A 208 32.63 -38.49 5.98
N ALA A 209 33.73 -38.70 5.25
CA ALA A 209 34.38 -40.01 5.18
C ALA A 209 34.87 -40.46 6.56
N LYS A 210 35.50 -39.56 7.33
CA LYS A 210 35.96 -39.85 8.70
C LYS A 210 34.83 -40.14 9.67
N GLU A 211 33.70 -39.46 9.54
CA GLU A 211 32.50 -39.70 10.34
C GLU A 211 31.75 -40.99 9.94
N GLY A 212 32.14 -41.62 8.82
CA GLY A 212 31.52 -42.85 8.29
C GLY A 212 30.27 -42.59 7.46
N HIS A 213 29.99 -41.34 7.10
CA HIS A 213 28.86 -40.95 6.25
C HIS A 213 29.21 -41.08 4.76
N GLU A 214 29.54 -42.30 4.32
CA GLU A 214 30.05 -42.58 2.97
C GLU A 214 29.09 -42.14 1.86
N GLU A 215 27.78 -42.35 2.03
CA GLU A 215 26.77 -41.96 1.05
C GLU A 215 26.72 -40.44 0.86
N GLU A 216 26.87 -39.68 1.95
CA GLU A 216 26.89 -38.22 1.87
C GLU A 216 28.18 -37.73 1.23
N ALA A 217 29.33 -38.33 1.58
CA ALA A 217 30.61 -38.06 0.94
C ALA A 217 30.55 -38.28 -0.58
N LYS A 218 30.00 -39.43 -1.04
CA LYS A 218 29.82 -39.76 -2.46
C LYS A 218 28.91 -38.76 -3.17
N SER A 219 27.81 -38.35 -2.53
CA SER A 219 26.90 -37.32 -3.06
C SER A 219 27.62 -35.99 -3.32
N TRP A 220 28.47 -35.57 -2.38
CA TRP A 220 29.29 -34.36 -2.54
C TRP A 220 30.36 -34.53 -3.63
N ILE A 221 31.03 -35.68 -3.71
CA ILE A 221 31.97 -35.99 -4.80
C ILE A 221 31.28 -35.85 -6.16
N LYS A 222 30.11 -36.48 -6.33
CA LYS A 222 29.32 -36.41 -7.57
C LYS A 222 28.96 -34.98 -7.93
N LYS A 223 28.50 -34.19 -6.96
CA LYS A 223 28.22 -32.76 -7.15
C LYS A 223 29.46 -31.98 -7.60
N GLY A 224 30.64 -32.39 -7.14
CA GLY A 224 31.92 -31.88 -7.61
C GLY A 224 32.16 -32.12 -9.09
N ILE A 225 32.01 -33.38 -9.49
CA ILE A 225 32.18 -33.85 -10.88
C ILE A 225 31.17 -33.17 -11.80
N ASP A 226 29.90 -33.07 -11.40
CA ASP A 226 28.82 -32.42 -12.16
C ASP A 226 29.10 -30.92 -12.38
N GLN A 227 29.81 -30.28 -11.45
CA GLN A 227 30.25 -28.88 -11.58
C GLN A 227 31.61 -28.74 -12.30
N GLY A 228 32.17 -29.83 -12.82
CA GLY A 228 33.44 -29.84 -13.55
C GLY A 228 34.66 -29.56 -12.68
N MET A 229 34.58 -29.79 -11.37
CA MET A 229 35.69 -29.54 -10.45
C MET A 229 36.66 -30.73 -10.40
N VAL A 230 37.96 -30.43 -10.43
CA VAL A 230 39.02 -31.40 -10.17
C VAL A 230 39.47 -31.24 -8.72
N VAL A 231 39.17 -32.23 -7.87
CA VAL A 231 39.50 -32.20 -6.44
C VAL A 231 40.38 -33.40 -6.12
N THR A 232 41.50 -33.13 -5.46
CA THR A 232 42.40 -34.17 -4.94
C THR A 232 42.16 -34.31 -3.44
N TYR A 233 41.83 -35.51 -2.98
CA TYR A 233 41.68 -35.83 -1.56
C TYR A 233 43.01 -36.29 -0.98
N ASP A 234 43.28 -35.98 0.28
CA ASP A 234 44.50 -36.39 0.97
C ASP A 234 44.31 -37.76 1.64
N ASP A 235 43.12 -38.00 2.18
CA ASP A 235 42.75 -39.21 2.93
C ASP A 235 42.54 -40.46 2.02
N PRO A 236 43.04 -41.65 2.41
CA PRO A 236 42.86 -42.89 1.63
C PRO A 236 41.40 -43.32 1.44
N HIS A 237 40.55 -43.13 2.45
CA HIS A 237 39.13 -43.50 2.41
C HIS A 237 38.38 -42.58 1.45
N SER A 238 38.61 -41.27 1.52
CA SER A 238 38.04 -40.32 0.54
C SER A 238 38.49 -40.58 -0.89
N LYS A 239 39.75 -41.01 -1.11
CA LYS A 239 40.25 -41.42 -2.44
C LYS A 239 39.51 -42.65 -2.97
N MET A 240 39.27 -43.64 -2.11
CA MET A 240 38.52 -44.84 -2.47
C MET A 240 37.09 -44.48 -2.87
N LEU A 241 36.39 -43.68 -2.04
CA LEU A 241 35.04 -43.20 -2.34
C LEU A 241 35.00 -42.42 -3.66
N ALA A 242 36.01 -41.60 -3.95
CA ALA A 242 36.10 -40.85 -5.21
C ALA A 242 36.35 -41.72 -6.44
N ALA A 243 36.91 -42.91 -6.28
CA ALA A 243 37.09 -43.86 -7.37
C ALA A 243 35.83 -44.70 -7.67
N GLU A 244 34.88 -44.73 -6.73
CA GLU A 244 33.62 -45.48 -6.85
C GLU A 244 32.47 -44.68 -7.50
N VAL A 245 32.60 -43.34 -7.56
CA VAL A 245 31.60 -42.40 -8.09
C VAL A 245 31.89 -42.06 -9.54
#